data_AF-A0A814EZD2-F1
#
_entry.id   AF-A0A814EZD2-F1
#
_cell.length_a   1.000
_cell.length_b   1.000
_cell.length_c   1.000
_cell.angle_alpha   90.00
_cell.angle_beta   90.00
_cell.angle_gamma   90.00
#
_symmetry.space_group_name_H-M   'P 1'
#
loop_
_entity.id
_entity.type
_entity.pdbx_description
1 polymer ?
#
loop_
_entity_poly.entity_id
_entity_poly.type
_entity_poly.pdbx_seq_one_letter_code
_entity_poly.pdbx_strand_id
1 'polypeptide(L)'
;MKYGTLINNKYALTAAHCFNKLRNNVDINDSNIGFICLLQNNMSTYTYESMNGIAIGWELLQQDSLLSYTLQQVQLSVISYTNECCRNVVYDNIMQFCADFIQGGKDTC
;
A
#
# COMPACT_ATOMS: atom_id res chain seq x y z
N MET A 1 2.70 -16.28 -0.43
CA MET A 1 2.54 -14.81 -0.44
C MET A 1 1.79 -14.47 -1.71
N LYS A 2 0.68 -13.71 -1.64
CA LYS A 2 -0.09 -13.31 -2.84
C LYS A 2 0.40 -11.98 -3.42
N TYR A 3 0.61 -10.98 -2.56
CA TYR A 3 1.11 -9.65 -2.93
C TYR A 3 2.06 -9.11 -1.86
N GLY A 4 2.94 -8.20 -2.24
CA GLY A 4 3.73 -7.39 -1.33
C GLY A 4 4.88 -6.68 -2.03
N THR A 5 5.68 -5.97 -1.25
CA THR A 5 6.67 -5.03 -1.77
C THR A 5 8.07 -5.48 -1.39
N LEU A 6 8.97 -5.56 -2.37
CA LEU A 6 10.37 -5.90 -2.11
C LEU A 6 11.07 -4.71 -1.43
N ILE A 7 11.69 -4.97 -0.29
CA ILE A 7 12.44 -3.95 0.47
C ILE A 7 13.96 -4.14 0.31
N ASN A 8 14.40 -5.33 -0.11
CA ASN A 8 15.76 -5.63 -0.56
C ASN A 8 15.80 -7.02 -1.24
N ASN A 9 17.02 -7.52 -1.49
CA ASN A 9 17.27 -8.81 -2.14
C ASN A 9 16.83 -10.06 -1.36
N LYS A 10 16.40 -9.92 -0.10
CA LYS A 10 16.08 -11.03 0.79
C LYS A 10 14.70 -10.93 1.43
N TYR A 11 14.15 -9.73 1.54
CA TYR A 11 12.96 -9.45 2.32
C TYR A 11 11.90 -8.74 1.48
N ALA A 12 10.65 -9.11 1.73
CA ALA A 12 9.47 -8.46 1.20
C ALA A 12 8.51 -8.14 2.35
N LEU A 13 7.87 -6.97 2.27
CA LEU A 13 6.83 -6.54 3.21
C LEU A 13 5.45 -6.92 2.65
N THR A 14 4.58 -7.45 3.51
CA THR A 14 3.21 -7.82 3.14
C THR A 14 2.31 -7.78 4.36
N ALA A 15 0.99 -7.70 4.15
CA ALA A 15 0.02 -7.83 5.21
C ALA A 15 0.03 -9.25 5.78
N ALA A 16 -0.09 -9.38 7.10
CA ALA A 16 -0.07 -10.68 7.77
C ALA A 16 -1.18 -11.62 7.26
N HIS A 17 -2.37 -11.07 6.95
CA HIS A 17 -3.49 -11.83 6.39
C HIS A 17 -3.24 -12.36 4.95
N CYS A 18 -2.20 -11.86 4.27
CA CYS A 18 -1.77 -12.29 2.93
C CYS A 18 -0.58 -13.28 2.97
N PHE A 19 -0.05 -13.58 4.16
CA PHE A 19 1.12 -14.43 4.30
C PHE A 19 0.76 -15.92 4.28
N ASN A 20 1.37 -16.66 3.36
CA ASN A 20 1.10 -18.09 3.17
C ASN A 20 2.39 -18.93 2.95
N LYS A 21 3.58 -18.42 3.32
CA LYS A 21 4.95 -18.92 3.01
C LYS A 21 5.59 -18.31 1.74
N LEU A 22 6.91 -18.08 1.81
CA LEU A 22 7.79 -17.74 0.68
C LEU A 22 8.39 -19.04 0.12
N ARG A 23 8.39 -19.21 -1.20
CA ARG A 23 8.84 -20.46 -1.83
C ARG A 23 10.25 -20.40 -2.42
N ASN A 24 10.79 -19.24 -2.80
CA ASN A 24 12.11 -19.11 -3.42
C ASN A 24 12.72 -17.71 -3.18
N ASN A 25 14.03 -17.59 -3.38
CA ASN A 25 14.71 -16.30 -3.47
C ASN A 25 14.43 -15.61 -4.82
N VAL A 26 14.50 -14.28 -4.85
CA VAL A 26 14.36 -13.46 -6.06
C VAL A 26 15.74 -13.30 -6.72
N ASP A 27 15.82 -13.45 -8.05
CA ASP A 27 17.03 -13.11 -8.80
C ASP A 27 17.15 -11.59 -8.91
N ILE A 28 18.24 -11.04 -8.40
CA ILE A 28 18.46 -9.59 -8.28
C ILE A 28 19.08 -8.94 -9.51
N ASN A 29 19.42 -9.73 -10.54
CA ASN A 29 20.04 -9.21 -11.76
C ASN A 29 19.01 -8.79 -12.83
N ASP A 30 17.72 -8.93 -12.56
CA ASP A 30 16.67 -8.46 -13.46
C ASP A 30 16.53 -6.93 -13.38
N SER A 31 16.72 -6.25 -14.51
CA SER A 31 16.61 -4.79 -14.63
C SER A 31 15.19 -4.27 -14.36
N ASN A 32 14.18 -5.14 -14.35
CA ASN A 32 12.79 -4.79 -14.03
C ASN A 32 12.48 -4.87 -12.54
N ILE A 33 13.46 -5.25 -11.70
CA ILE A 33 13.29 -5.37 -10.25
C ILE A 33 13.92 -4.16 -9.54
N GLY A 34 13.07 -3.41 -8.84
CA GLY A 34 13.47 -2.34 -7.94
C GLY A 34 13.06 -2.65 -6.50
N PHE A 35 13.77 -2.05 -5.54
CA PHE A 35 13.44 -2.11 -4.12
C PHE A 35 12.89 -0.77 -3.65
N ILE A 36 11.87 -0.80 -2.80
CA ILE A 36 11.38 0.43 -2.17
C ILE A 36 12.28 0.85 -1.01
N CYS A 37 12.42 2.16 -0.79
CA CYS A 37 13.06 2.68 0.40
C CYS A 37 12.12 2.57 1.61
N LEU A 38 12.68 2.16 2.75
CA LEU A 38 11.98 2.26 4.03
C LEU A 38 12.05 3.70 4.55
N LEU A 39 11.02 4.11 5.28
CA LEU A 39 11.01 5.40 5.98
C LEU A 39 12.10 5.41 7.06
N GLN A 40 12.75 6.56 7.23
CA GLN A 40 13.73 6.74 8.31
C GLN A 40 13.01 6.87 9.67
N ASN A 41 13.64 6.34 10.73
CA ASN A 41 13.05 6.15 12.07
C ASN A 41 12.55 7.42 12.80
N ASN A 42 12.74 8.60 12.22
CA ASN A 42 12.37 9.89 12.79
C ASN A 42 11.19 10.59 12.08
N MET A 43 10.59 9.97 11.05
CA MET A 43 9.42 10.52 10.37
C MET A 43 8.13 9.94 10.94
N SER A 44 7.31 10.80 11.54
CA SER A 44 5.96 10.46 11.97
C SER A 44 4.96 10.61 10.82
N THR A 45 3.87 9.85 10.85
CA THR A 45 2.74 9.94 9.90
C THR A 45 2.16 11.35 9.78
N TYR A 46 2.27 12.16 10.84
CA TYR A 46 1.88 13.59 10.85
C TYR A 46 2.66 14.45 9.85
N THR A 47 3.84 14.00 9.41
CA THR A 47 4.64 14.72 8.41
C THR A 47 4.01 14.64 7.01
N TYR A 48 3.07 13.72 6.78
CA TYR A 48 2.50 13.37 5.48
C TYR A 48 1.05 13.78 5.28
N GLU A 49 0.47 14.57 6.18
CA GLU A 49 -0.89 15.08 5.99
C GLU A 49 -0.98 15.84 4.65
N SER A 50 -1.97 15.48 3.82
CA SER A 50 -2.15 16.03 2.47
C SER A 50 -1.05 15.66 1.45
N MET A 51 -0.16 14.71 1.76
CA MET A 51 0.70 14.13 0.73
C MET A 51 -0.07 13.11 -0.09
N ASN A 52 0.21 13.09 -1.40
CA ASN A 52 -0.32 12.09 -2.30
C ASN A 52 0.55 10.83 -2.25
N GLY A 53 -0.07 9.69 -1.98
CA GLY A 53 0.52 8.36 -2.12
C GLY A 53 0.08 7.69 -3.43
N ILE A 54 0.79 6.64 -3.82
CA ILE A 54 0.42 5.79 -4.95
C ILE A 54 0.20 4.36 -4.42
N ALA A 55 -0.98 3.82 -4.68
CA ALA A 55 -1.25 2.40 -4.50
C ALA A 55 -1.19 1.70 -5.88
N ILE A 56 -0.60 0.52 -5.92
CA ILE A 56 -0.45 -0.30 -7.13
C ILE A 56 -0.93 -1.73 -6.87
N GLY A 57 -1.54 -2.37 -7.86
CA GLY A 57 -2.06 -3.73 -7.71
C GLY A 57 -2.71 -4.29 -8.98
N TRP A 58 -3.17 -5.53 -8.89
CA TRP A 58 -3.87 -6.26 -9.96
C TRP A 58 -5.31 -6.61 -9.58
N GLU A 59 -5.86 -5.89 -8.61
CA GLU A 59 -7.16 -6.18 -8.01
C GLU A 59 -8.33 -5.91 -8.96
N LEU A 60 -9.54 -6.20 -8.48
CA LEU A 60 -10.78 -5.99 -9.21
C LEU A 60 -10.96 -4.50 -9.55
N LEU A 61 -11.22 -4.19 -10.81
CA LEU A 61 -11.48 -2.82 -11.25
C LEU A 61 -12.91 -2.36 -10.94
N GLN A 62 -13.83 -3.31 -10.75
CA GLN A 62 -15.22 -3.12 -10.39
C GLN A 62 -15.69 -4.29 -9.52
N GLN A 63 -16.73 -4.06 -8.72
CA GLN A 63 -17.37 -5.11 -7.94
C GLN A 63 -17.83 -6.25 -8.87
N ASP A 64 -17.51 -7.49 -8.51
CA ASP A 64 -17.81 -8.72 -9.28
C ASP A 64 -17.16 -8.81 -10.68
N SER A 65 -16.10 -8.04 -10.95
CA SER A 65 -15.31 -8.16 -12.19
C SER A 65 -14.23 -9.25 -12.10
N LEU A 66 -13.46 -9.42 -13.18
CA LEU A 66 -12.24 -10.22 -13.18
C LEU A 66 -11.05 -9.39 -12.69
N LEU A 67 -10.05 -10.05 -12.10
CA LEU A 67 -8.76 -9.43 -11.76
C LEU A 67 -8.12 -8.79 -12.98
N SER A 68 -7.44 -7.67 -12.77
CA SER A 68 -6.73 -6.99 -13.85
C SER A 68 -5.55 -7.83 -14.33
N TYR A 69 -5.42 -7.99 -15.65
CA TYR A 69 -4.24 -8.64 -16.27
C TYR A 69 -3.03 -7.71 -16.35
N THR A 70 -3.23 -6.41 -16.18
CA THR A 70 -2.18 -5.38 -16.21
C THR A 70 -2.08 -4.70 -14.85
N LEU A 71 -0.86 -4.32 -14.45
CA LEU A 71 -0.65 -3.58 -13.20
C LEU A 71 -1.40 -2.24 -13.27
N GLN A 72 -2.20 -1.97 -12.26
CA GLN A 72 -2.93 -0.72 -12.11
C GLN A 72 -2.28 0.16 -11.05
N GLN A 73 -2.52 1.46 -11.15
CA GLN A 73 -2.12 2.42 -10.14
C GLN A 73 -3.23 3.43 -9.87
N VAL A 74 -3.33 3.86 -8.62
CA VAL A 74 -4.19 4.97 -8.20
C VAL A 74 -3.39 5.88 -7.27
N GLN A 75 -3.53 7.19 -7.49
CA GLN A 75 -3.01 8.20 -6.57
C GLN A 75 -4.07 8.45 -5.52
N LEU A 76 -3.73 8.51 -4.24
CA LEU A 76 -4.64 8.78 -3.11
C LEU A 76 -4.03 9.86 -2.22
N SER A 77 -4.85 10.61 -1.47
CA SER A 77 -4.35 11.59 -0.51
C SER A 77 -4.36 11.02 0.90
N VAL A 78 -3.30 11.23 1.68
CA VAL A 78 -3.27 10.86 3.10
C VAL A 78 -4.25 11.74 3.88
N ILE A 79 -5.16 11.10 4.61
CA ILE A 79 -6.19 11.76 5.42
C ILE A 79 -5.71 11.84 6.87
N SER A 80 -5.79 13.04 7.45
CA SER A 80 -5.47 13.26 8.86
C SER A 80 -6.37 12.43 9.78
N TYR A 81 -5.80 11.88 10.86
CA TYR A 81 -6.56 11.22 11.92
C TYR A 81 -7.57 12.16 12.60
N THR A 82 -7.37 13.49 12.50
CA THR A 82 -8.34 14.45 13.04
C THR A 82 -9.66 14.45 12.26
N ASN A 83 -9.66 14.00 11.00
CA ASN A 83 -10.85 13.85 10.17
C ASN A 83 -11.74 12.70 10.66
N GLU A 84 -13.05 12.95 10.75
CA GLU A 84 -14.03 11.99 11.27
C GLU A 84 -14.07 10.68 10.46
N CYS A 85 -13.97 10.74 9.12
CA CYS A 85 -13.98 9.56 8.27
C CYS A 85 -12.82 8.61 8.58
N CYS A 86 -11.63 9.14 8.90
CA CYS A 86 -10.49 8.32 9.26
C CYS A 86 -10.52 7.88 10.73
N ARG A 87 -10.88 8.81 11.64
CA ARG A 87 -10.95 8.56 13.08
C ARG A 87 -11.86 7.38 13.43
N ASN A 88 -12.97 7.25 12.72
CA ASN A 88 -14.00 6.25 13.02
C ASN A 88 -13.65 4.84 12.53
N VAL A 89 -12.65 4.69 11.66
CA VAL A 89 -12.26 3.40 11.07
C VAL A 89 -10.89 2.90 11.54
N VAL A 90 -10.02 3.79 12.01
CA VAL A 90 -8.70 3.45 12.53
C VAL A 90 -8.78 2.95 13.98
N TYR A 91 -8.13 1.82 14.26
CA TYR A 91 -8.03 1.24 15.60
C TYR A 91 -6.84 1.80 16.38
N ASP A 92 -5.68 1.95 15.72
CA ASP A 92 -4.45 2.48 16.30
C ASP A 92 -3.85 3.55 15.38
N ASN A 93 -3.93 4.82 15.79
CA ASN A 93 -3.48 5.96 14.99
C ASN A 93 -1.95 6.17 14.98
N ILE A 94 -1.20 5.36 15.73
CA ILE A 94 0.26 5.32 15.68
C ILE A 94 0.70 4.33 14.59
N MET A 95 -0.02 3.21 14.45
CA MET A 95 0.32 2.12 13.53
C MET A 95 -0.46 2.13 12.22
N GLN A 96 -1.54 2.91 12.13
CA GLN A 96 -2.44 2.97 10.98
C GLN A 96 -2.71 4.41 10.56
N PHE A 97 -2.99 4.59 9.28
CA PHE A 97 -3.42 5.86 8.68
C PHE A 97 -4.43 5.56 7.57
N CYS A 98 -5.14 6.59 7.12
CA CYS A 98 -6.08 6.49 6.01
C CYS A 98 -5.54 7.22 4.78
N ALA A 99 -5.86 6.72 3.60
CA ALA A 99 -5.61 7.41 2.34
C ALA A 99 -6.80 7.24 1.42
N ASP A 100 -7.39 8.35 0.99
CA ASP A 100 -8.54 8.38 0.08
C ASP A 100 -8.76 9.80 -0.48
N PHE A 101 -9.68 9.93 -1.43
CA PHE A 101 -10.27 11.22 -1.80
C PHE A 101 -11.63 11.38 -1.11
N ILE A 102 -11.72 12.34 -0.19
CA ILE A 102 -12.95 12.61 0.59
C ILE A 102 -14.16 12.92 -0.32
N GLN A 103 -13.92 13.42 -1.53
CA GLN A 103 -14.97 13.71 -2.52
C GLN A 103 -15.44 12.47 -3.31
N GLY A 104 -14.90 11.29 -2.98
CA GLY A 104 -15.06 10.07 -3.76
C GLY A 104 -14.15 10.06 -5.00
N GLY A 105 -14.08 8.90 -5.65
CA GLY A 105 -13.23 8.73 -6.83
C GLY A 105 -12.85 7.27 -7.04
N LYS A 106 -11.65 7.06 -7.59
CA LYS A 106 -11.04 5.74 -7.66
C LYS A 106 -10.49 5.37 -6.30
N ASP A 107 -10.70 4.13 -5.89
CA ASP A 107 -10.29 3.58 -4.60
C ASP A 107 -9.43 2.32 -4.79
N THR A 108 -9.19 1.61 -3.68
CA THR A 108 -8.49 0.33 -3.65
C THR A 108 -9.37 -0.70 -2.97
N CYS A 109 -9.46 -1.91 -3.51
CA CYS A 109 -10.20 -3.05 -2.95
C CYS A 109 -9.28 -4.26 -2.79
#